data_AF-M0EWA8-F1
#
_entry.id   AF-M0EWA8-F1
#
_cell.length_a   1.000
_cell.length_b   1.000
_cell.length_c   1.000
_cell.angle_alpha   90.00
_cell.angle_beta   90.00
_cell.angle_gamma   90.00
#
_symmetry.space_group_name_H-M   'P 1'
#
loop_
_entity.id
_entity.type
_entity.pdbx_description
1 polymer ?
#
loop_
_entity_poly.entity_id
_entity_poly.type
_entity_poly.pdbx_seq_one_letter_code
_entity_poly.pdbx_strand_id
1 'polypeptide(L)' 'MGHVGPLLSARCTGCGKTSEKRTAEIVGDRSSGSFQHVCHSCQRVTWWNVLELVEADAGGGR' A
#
# COMPACT_ATOMS: atom_id res chain seq x y z
N MET A 1 6.61 13.97 -8.82
CA MET A 1 5.57 13.70 -7.81
C MET A 1 5.96 12.45 -7.07
N GLY A 2 6.68 12.58 -5.96
CA GLY A 2 7.05 11.46 -5.12
C GLY A 2 5.83 11.04 -4.30
N HIS A 3 5.41 9.79 -4.39
CA HIS A 3 4.37 9.26 -3.53
C HIS A 3 4.92 9.24 -2.09
N VAL A 4 4.41 10.13 -1.25
CA VAL A 4 4.83 10.27 0.16
C VAL A 4 4.13 9.19 0.99
N GLY A 5 4.88 8.45 1.79
CA GLY A 5 4.34 7.44 2.71
C GLY A 5 5.22 6.20 2.84
N PRO A 6 4.91 5.32 3.83
CA PRO A 6 5.61 4.06 4.00
C PRO A 6 5.46 3.17 2.76
N LEU A 7 6.54 2.44 2.45
CA LEU A 7 6.45 1.35 1.50
C LEU A 7 5.75 0.18 2.17
N LEU A 8 4.75 -0.36 1.50
CA LEU A 8 3.95 -1.48 1.97
C LEU A 8 3.64 -2.44 0.84
N SER A 9 3.47 -3.70 1.15
CA SER A 9 2.98 -4.72 0.23
C SER A 9 1.46 -4.77 0.35
N ALA A 10 0.77 -4.70 -0.78
CA ALA A 10 -0.69 -4.68 -0.80
C ALA A 10 -1.25 -5.56 -1.90
N ARG A 11 -2.46 -6.07 -1.66
CA ARG A 11 -3.21 -6.90 -2.61
C ARG A 11 -4.38 -6.13 -3.21
N CYS A 12 -4.42 -6.10 -4.54
CA CYS A 12 -5.55 -5.58 -5.30
C CYS A 12 -6.81 -6.39 -5.01
N THR A 13 -7.90 -5.74 -4.63
CA THR A 13 -9.19 -6.41 -4.40
C THR A 13 -9.89 -6.82 -5.69
N GLY A 14 -9.56 -6.17 -6.81
CA GLY A 14 -10.16 -6.46 -8.12
C GLY A 14 -9.59 -7.69 -8.84
N CYS A 15 -8.26 -7.89 -8.83
CA CYS A 15 -7.60 -8.99 -9.54
C CYS A 15 -6.72 -9.89 -8.66
N GLY A 16 -6.61 -9.61 -7.36
CA GLY A 16 -5.79 -10.40 -6.44
C GLY A 16 -4.28 -10.22 -6.58
N LYS A 17 -3.79 -9.38 -7.53
CA LYS A 17 -2.36 -9.10 -7.67
C LYS A 17 -1.80 -8.43 -6.42
N THR A 18 -0.66 -8.90 -5.95
CA THR A 18 0.15 -8.24 -4.93
C THR A 18 1.16 -7.28 -5.59
N SER A 19 1.37 -6.12 -4.98
CA SER A 19 2.34 -5.12 -5.42
C SER A 19 2.78 -4.26 -4.25
N GLU A 20 4.04 -3.87 -4.23
CA GLU A 20 4.53 -2.83 -3.33
C GLU A 20 4.00 -1.46 -3.77
N LYS A 21 3.61 -0.64 -2.79
CA LYS A 21 3.06 0.70 -2.99
C LYS A 21 3.52 1.62 -1.86
N ARG A 22 3.70 2.91 -2.18
CA ARG A 22 3.87 3.95 -1.15
C ARG A 22 2.58 4.70 -0.97
N THR A 23 2.08 4.73 0.26
CA THR A 23 0.92 5.53 0.63
C THR A 23 0.88 5.77 2.14
N ALA A 24 0.49 6.98 2.54
CA ALA A 24 0.13 7.30 3.92
C ALA A 24 -1.40 7.29 4.14
N GLU A 25 -2.18 7.22 3.08
CA GLU A 25 -3.64 7.35 3.07
C GLU A 25 -4.33 6.00 3.24
N ILE A 26 -3.97 5.27 4.30
CA ILE A 26 -4.58 3.99 4.64
C ILE A 26 -5.84 4.25 5.47
N VAL A 27 -6.97 3.70 5.02
CA VAL A 27 -8.22 3.66 5.76
C VAL A 27 -8.18 2.46 6.70
N GLY A 28 -8.34 2.71 8.00
CA GLY A 28 -8.23 1.70 9.05
C GLY A 28 -6.83 1.61 9.64
N ASP A 29 -6.45 0.42 10.11
CA ASP A 29 -5.14 0.16 10.70
C ASP A 29 -4.04 0.15 9.63
N ARG A 30 -2.82 0.61 9.95
CA ARG A 30 -1.74 0.71 8.96
C ARG A 30 -1.23 -0.64 8.47
N SER A 31 -1.40 -1.70 9.24
CA SER A 31 -0.87 -3.04 8.94
C SER A 31 -1.91 -3.95 8.28
N SER A 32 -3.19 -3.56 8.31
CA SER A 32 -4.31 -4.39 7.83
C SER A 32 -5.42 -3.61 7.11
N GLY A 33 -5.26 -2.29 6.99
CA GLY A 33 -6.22 -1.39 6.37
C GLY A 33 -6.21 -1.45 4.86
N SER A 34 -6.86 -0.49 4.23
CA SER A 34 -7.02 -0.46 2.77
C SER A 34 -6.88 0.96 2.22
N PHE A 35 -6.46 1.06 0.97
CA PHE A 35 -6.31 2.34 0.28
C PHE A 35 -6.67 2.21 -1.19
N GLN A 36 -6.93 3.34 -1.84
CA GLN A 36 -7.20 3.38 -3.28
C GLN A 36 -5.93 3.64 -4.07
N HIS A 37 -5.68 2.84 -5.10
CA HIS A 37 -4.59 3.07 -6.03
C HIS A 37 -4.89 2.44 -7.38
N VAL A 38 -4.26 2.96 -8.44
CA VAL A 38 -4.33 2.34 -9.76
C VAL A 38 -3.75 0.93 -9.74
N CYS A 39 -4.49 0.00 -10.35
CA CYS A 39 -4.00 -1.32 -10.70
C CYS A 39 -3.81 -1.40 -12.22
N HIS A 40 -2.56 -1.57 -12.66
CA HIS A 40 -2.26 -1.68 -14.10
C HIS A 40 -2.87 -2.92 -14.74
N SER A 41 -3.05 -4.02 -13.99
CA SER A 41 -3.72 -5.21 -14.50
C SER A 41 -5.23 -5.01 -14.67
N CYS A 42 -5.88 -4.27 -13.75
CA CYS A 42 -7.31 -3.95 -13.86
C CYS A 42 -7.59 -2.70 -14.71
N GLN A 43 -6.55 -1.95 -15.06
CA GLN A 43 -6.59 -0.66 -15.78
C GLN A 43 -7.56 0.35 -15.15
N ARG A 44 -7.70 0.31 -13.82
CA ARG A 44 -8.62 1.18 -13.07
C ARG A 44 -8.08 1.48 -11.67
N VAL A 45 -8.58 2.54 -11.05
CA VAL A 45 -8.43 2.76 -9.61
C VAL A 45 -9.28 1.71 -8.88
N THR A 46 -8.68 1.07 -7.89
CA THR A 46 -9.34 0.03 -7.10
C THR A 46 -8.81 0.06 -5.67
N TRP A 47 -9.44 -0.69 -4.80
CA TRP A 47 -9.01 -0.87 -3.43
C TRP A 47 -7.86 -1.86 -3.35
N TRP A 48 -6.94 -1.59 -2.43
CA TRP A 48 -5.79 -2.41 -2.11
C TRP A 48 -5.77 -2.65 -0.62
N ASN A 49 -5.74 -3.92 -0.22
CA ASN A 49 -5.63 -4.31 1.18
C ASN A 49 -4.15 -4.41 1.54
N VAL A 50 -3.73 -3.74 2.61
CA VAL A 50 -2.37 -3.88 3.13
C VAL A 50 -2.18 -5.30 3.62
N LEU A 51 -1.07 -5.92 3.23
CA LEU A 51 -0.65 -7.23 3.72
C LEU A 51 0.44 -7.08 4.79
N GLU A 52 1.40 -6.21 4.53
CA GLU A 52 2.55 -5.95 5.40
C GLU A 52 3.14 -4.56 5.10
N LEU A 53 3.66 -3.90 6.13
CA LEU A 53 4.49 -2.70 5.98
C LEU A 53 5.93 -3.14 5.71
N VAL A 54 6.49 -2.75 4.56
CA VAL A 54 7.87 -3.10 4.16
C VAL A 54 8.88 -2.17 4.82
N GLU A 55 8.52 -0.88 4.94
CA GLU A 55 9.25 0.09 5.76
C GLU A 55 8.45 0.36 7.05
N ALA A 56 8.49 -0.61 7.96
CA ALA A 56 8.13 -0.36 9.36
C ALA A 56 9.41 0.13 10.06
N ASP A 57 9.52 1.45 10.27
CA ASP A 57 10.59 2.08 11.05
C ASP A 57 12.02 1.58 10.73
N ALA A 58 12.67 2.20 9.74
CA ALA A 58 14.09 2.50 9.90
C ALA A 58 14.21 3.54 11.04
N GLY A 59 14.01 3.07 12.27
CA GLY A 59 14.34 3.81 13.46
C GLY A 59 15.81 4.19 13.34
N GLY A 60 16.06 5.50 13.21
CA GLY A 60 17.39 6.06 13.33
C GLY A 60 17.94 5.72 14.72
N GLY A 61 18.73 4.66 14.81
CA GLY A 61 19.62 4.42 15.92
C GLY A 61 20.87 5.26 15.70
N ARG A 62 20.93 6.41 16.39
CA ARG A 62 22.17 7.15 16.61
C ARG A 62 22.95 6.50 17.75
#